data_AF-A0A929F6J8-F1
#
_entry.id   AF-A0A929F6J8-F1
#
_cell.length_a   1.000
_cell.length_b   1.000
_cell.length_c   1.000
_cell.angle_alpha   90.00
_cell.angle_beta   90.00
_cell.angle_gamma   90.00
#
_symmetry.space_group_name_H-M   'P 1'
#
loop_
_entity.id
_entity.type
_entity.pdbx_description
1 polymer ?
#
loop_
_entity_poly.entity_id
_entity_poly.type
_entity_poly.pdbx_seq_one_letter_code
_entity_poly.pdbx_strand_id
1 'polypeptide(L)' 'MRTIRHFIDERAKNEPDEIYMIAPEPKLKLTYGQLKEDSVTLGKHLMRLGLRKGDKVSFMMGNGYQTNKIFLGSMYS' A
#
# COMPACT_ATOMS: atom_id res chain seq x y z
N MET A 1 -5.21 -14.04 -12.20
CA MET A 1 -5.04 -12.66 -12.70
C MET A 1 -3.93 -12.00 -11.91
N ARG A 2 -2.97 -11.34 -12.57
CA ARG A 2 -1.93 -10.56 -11.89
C ARG A 2 -2.51 -9.16 -11.59
N THR A 3 -2.57 -8.79 -10.32
CA THR A 3 -3.08 -7.50 -9.84
C THR A 3 -1.94 -6.64 -9.33
N ILE A 4 -2.20 -5.38 -8.98
CA ILE A 4 -1.20 -4.53 -8.33
C ILE A 4 -0.67 -5.18 -7.04
N ARG A 5 -1.56 -5.76 -6.22
CA ARG A 5 -1.18 -6.53 -5.02
C ARG A 5 -0.16 -7.63 -5.34
N HIS A 6 -0.36 -8.38 -6.42
CA HIS A 6 0.55 -9.46 -6.83
C HIS A 6 1.98 -8.95 -7.06
N PHE A 7 2.13 -7.84 -7.77
CA PHE A 7 3.46 -7.29 -8.05
C PHE A 7 4.12 -6.67 -6.80
N ILE A 8 3.33 -6.08 -5.90
CA ILE A 8 3.85 -5.61 -4.60
C ILE A 8 4.33 -6.80 -3.76
N ASP A 9 3.54 -7.87 -3.66
CA ASP A 9 3.89 -9.08 -2.90
C ASP A 9 5.14 -9.77 -3.49
N GLU A 10 5.27 -9.81 -4.83
CA GLU A 10 6.44 -10.37 -5.51
C GLU A 10 7.71 -9.57 -5.24
N ARG A 11 7.67 -8.25 -5.39
CA ARG A 11 8.83 -7.37 -5.13
C ARG A 11 9.20 -7.38 -3.65
N ALA A 12 8.22 -7.33 -2.75
CA ALA A 12 8.47 -7.41 -1.31
C ALA A 12 9.08 -8.76 -0.89
N LYS A 13 8.82 -9.84 -1.63
CA LYS A 13 9.42 -11.16 -1.38
C LYS A 13 10.86 -11.24 -1.89
N ASN A 14 11.12 -10.75 -3.09
CA ASN A 14 12.41 -10.93 -3.77
C ASN A 14 13.41 -9.82 -3.41
N GLU A 15 12.94 -8.59 -3.24
CA GLU A 15 13.73 -7.36 -3.09
C GLU A 15 13.12 -6.44 -2.00
N PRO A 16 12.99 -6.91 -0.74
CA PRO A 16 12.26 -6.20 0.31
C PRO A 16 12.83 -4.82 0.65
N ASP A 17 14.14 -4.65 0.53
CA ASP A 17 14.84 -3.41 0.88
C ASP A 17 14.92 -2.41 -0.27
N GLU A 18 14.48 -2.79 -1.47
CA GLU A 18 14.48 -1.89 -2.63
C GLU A 18 13.41 -0.80 -2.46
N ILE A 19 13.79 0.42 -2.86
CA ILE A 19 12.95 1.60 -2.70
C ILE A 19 11.81 1.58 -3.73
N TYR A 20 10.58 1.59 -3.24
CA TYR A 20 9.38 1.82 -4.04
C TYR A 20 9.15 3.32 -4.27
N MET A 21 9.26 4.14 -3.22
CA MET A 21 8.99 5.57 -3.28
C MET A 21 9.99 6.37 -2.43
N ILE A 22 10.35 7.54 -2.94
CA ILE A 22 11.10 8.56 -2.21
C ILE A 22 10.17 9.75 -2.03
N ALA A 23 10.09 10.27 -0.81
CA ALA A 23 9.42 11.53 -0.49
C ALA A 23 10.49 12.52 0.02
N PRO A 24 11.03 13.38 -0.85
CA PRO A 24 12.20 14.19 -0.55
C PRO A 24 11.98 15.21 0.57
N GLU A 25 10.84 15.90 0.56
CA GLU A 25 10.53 16.98 1.51
C GLU A 25 10.49 16.47 2.95
N PRO A 26 9.76 15.37 3.28
CA PRO A 26 9.82 14.79 4.61
C PRO A 26 11.06 13.90 4.83
N LYS A 27 11.96 13.77 3.84
CA LYS A 27 13.14 12.88 3.85
C LYS A 27 12.79 11.42 4.15
N LEU A 28 11.66 10.96 3.62
CA LEU A 28 11.19 9.59 3.80
C LEU A 28 11.49 8.74 2.57
N LYS A 29 11.68 7.45 2.83
CA LYS A 29 11.72 6.41 1.81
C LYS A 29 10.71 5.34 2.20
N LEU A 30 10.15 4.67 1.20
CA LEU A 30 9.27 3.52 1.36
C LEU A 30 9.88 2.36 0.58
N THR A 31 10.26 1.30 1.26
CA THR A 31 10.70 0.07 0.59
C THR A 31 9.52 -0.81 0.19
N TYR A 32 9.72 -1.76 -0.71
CA TYR A 32 8.68 -2.74 -1.06
C TYR A 32 8.24 -3.58 0.15
N GLY A 33 9.19 -3.97 1.02
CA GLY A 33 8.89 -4.69 2.26
C GLY A 33 7.95 -3.90 3.17
N GLN A 34 8.26 -2.63 3.41
CA GLN A 34 7.44 -1.73 4.21
C GLN A 34 6.06 -1.52 3.57
N LEU A 35 6.02 -1.23 2.27
CA LEU A 35 4.76 -1.04 1.54
C LEU A 35 3.83 -2.25 1.72
N LYS A 36 4.35 -3.48 1.60
CA LYS A 36 3.57 -4.69 1.76
C LYS A 36 3.08 -4.88 3.20
N GLU A 37 3.94 -4.68 4.19
CA GLU A 37 3.57 -4.79 5.61
C GLU A 37 2.49 -3.78 6.02
N ASP A 38 2.69 -2.52 5.65
CA ASP A 38 1.74 -1.43 5.86
C ASP A 38 0.40 -1.72 5.18
N SER A 39 0.46 -2.22 3.94
CA SER A 39 -0.73 -2.54 3.16
C SER A 39 -1.55 -3.68 3.78
N VAL A 40 -0.89 -4.76 4.22
CA VAL A 40 -1.56 -5.86 4.94
C VAL A 40 -2.21 -5.35 6.23
N THR A 41 -1.53 -4.46 6.96
CA THR A 41 -2.04 -3.88 8.21
C THR A 41 -3.28 -3.02 7.96
N LEU A 42 -3.23 -2.14 6.96
CA LEU A 42 -4.38 -1.31 6.58
C LEU A 42 -5.54 -2.16 6.06
N GLY A 43 -5.28 -3.14 5.18
CA GLY A 43 -6.33 -3.99 4.64
C GLY A 43 -7.10 -4.75 5.72
N LYS A 44 -6.38 -5.35 6.68
CA LYS A 44 -7.01 -5.98 7.85
C LYS A 44 -7.85 -5.00 8.67
N HIS A 45 -7.40 -3.75 8.81
CA HIS A 45 -8.16 -2.73 9.53
C HIS A 45 -9.45 -2.36 8.78
N LEU A 46 -9.39 -2.13 7.46
CA LEU A 46 -10.55 -1.80 6.64
C LEU A 46 -11.58 -2.94 6.61
N MET A 47 -11.14 -4.19 6.49
CA MET A 47 -12.03 -5.35 6.59
C MET A 47 -12.75 -5.42 7.95
N ARG A 48 -12.06 -5.08 9.06
CA ARG A 48 -12.70 -5.00 10.39
C ARG A 48 -13.72 -3.86 10.50
N LEU A 49 -13.58 -2.79 9.72
CA LEU A 49 -14.57 -1.73 9.61
C LEU A 49 -15.78 -2.12 8.72
N GLY A 50 -15.74 -3.30 8.10
CA GLY A 50 -16.83 -3.83 7.29
C GLY A 50 -16.63 -3.69 5.79
N LEU A 51 -15.46 -3.24 5.32
CA LEU A 51 -15.15 -3.19 3.90
C LEU A 51 -15.09 -4.60 3.31
N ARG A 52 -15.72 -4.80 2.15
CA ARG A 52 -15.79 -6.07 1.43
C ARG A 52 -15.24 -5.92 0.01
N LYS A 53 -14.86 -7.05 -0.57
CA LYS A 53 -14.43 -7.10 -1.97
C LYS A 53 -15.51 -6.51 -2.90
N GLY A 54 -15.11 -5.52 -3.68
CA GLY A 54 -15.99 -4.83 -4.64
C GLY A 54 -16.56 -3.51 -4.10
N ASP A 55 -16.44 -3.25 -2.79
CA ASP A 55 -16.77 -1.95 -2.22
C ASP A 55 -15.82 -0.88 -2.74
N LYS A 56 -16.29 0.38 -2.75
CA LYS A 56 -15.55 1.52 -3.27
C LYS A 56 -14.96 2.32 -2.11
N VAL A 57 -13.69 2.68 -2.24
CA VAL A 57 -12.99 3.58 -1.31
C VAL A 57 -12.72 4.90 -2.02
N SER A 58 -13.22 6.01 -1.46
CA SER A 58 -12.95 7.35 -1.97
C SER A 58 -11.70 7.93 -1.30
N PHE A 59 -10.87 8.63 -2.06
CA PHE A 59 -9.64 9.25 -1.57
C PHE A 59 -9.72 10.76 -1.78
N MET A 60 -9.76 11.51 -0.68
CA MET A 60 -9.67 12.97 -0.68
C MET A 60 -8.39 13.40 0.02
N MET A 61 -7.28 13.31 -0.70
CA MET A 61 -5.93 13.50 -0.16
C MET A 61 -5.04 14.19 -1.19
N GLY A 62 -4.05 14.95 -0.72
CA GLY A 62 -3.00 15.49 -1.60
C GLY A 62 -2.08 14.39 -2.13
N ASN A 63 -1.31 14.66 -3.18
CA ASN A 63 -0.31 13.72 -3.67
C ASN A 63 0.81 13.56 -2.64
N GLY A 64 1.33 12.34 -2.49
CA GLY A 64 2.52 12.11 -1.65
C GLY A 64 2.59 10.74 -1.00
N TYR A 65 3.48 10.65 -0.02
CA TYR A 65 3.83 9.41 0.69
C TYR A 65 2.60 8.72 1.30
N GLN A 66 1.77 9.47 2.02
CA GLN A 66 0.60 8.91 2.71
C GLN A 66 -0.46 8.39 1.74
N THR A 67 -0.75 9.16 0.69
CA THR A 67 -1.75 8.76 -0.31
C THR A 67 -1.34 7.48 -1.03
N ASN A 68 -0.05 7.30 -1.38
CA ASN A 68 0.43 6.05 -1.97
C ASN A 68 0.24 4.86 -1.02
N LYS A 69 0.61 5.00 0.27
CA LYS A 69 0.43 3.94 1.28
C LYS A 69 -1.04 3.55 1.44
N ILE A 70 -1.93 4.52 1.55
CA ILE A 70 -3.35 4.27 1.83
C ILE A 70 -4.06 3.74 0.58
N PHE A 71 -3.77 4.32 -0.60
CA PHE A 71 -4.34 3.86 -1.87
C PHE A 71 -3.98 2.41 -2.16
N LEU A 72 -2.69 2.06 -2.12
CA LEU A 72 -2.24 0.70 -2.38
C LEU A 72 -2.64 -0.27 -1.26
N GLY A 73 -2.59 0.18 -0.01
CA GLY A 73 -3.01 -0.63 1.14
C GLY A 73 -4.50 -0.98 1.10
N SER A 74 -5.35 -0.11 0.55
CA SER A 74 -6.77 -0.44 0.36
C SER A 74 -7.00 -1.67 -0.52
N MET A 75 -6.08 -1.95 -1.48
CA MET A 75 -6.15 -3.11 -2.38
C MET A 75 -5.87 -4.45 -1.69
N TYR A 76 -5.55 -4.44 -0.39
CA TYR A 76 -5.36 -5.64 0.44
C TYR A 76 -6.62 -6.04 1.22
N SER A 77 -7.72 -5.29 1.07
CA SER A 77 -9.02 -5.51 1.74
C SER A 77 -10.01 -6.28 0.87
#